data_AF-A0A140LJ97-F1
#
_entry.id   AF-A0A140LJ97-F1
#
_cell.length_a   1.000
_cell.length_b   1.000
_cell.length_c   1.000
_cell.angle_alpha   90.00
_cell.angle_beta   90.00
_cell.angle_gamma   90.00
#
_symmetry.space_group_name_H-M   'P 1'
#
loop_
_entity.id
_entity.type
_entity.pdbx_description
1 polymer ?
#
loop_
_entity_poly.entity_id
_entity_poly.type
_entity_poly.pdbx_seq_one_letter_code
_entity_poly.pdbx_strand_id
1 'polypeptide(L)'
;MSFKCQTLVGASSTIQFFFSEALMGQNFQEVELENYEPQPGDLFLFKLQTPKAQWCGAHVGVYCGQGEIIHFEGRTSNQNGVQTFLGYCEGVVCKQGHRALQRSRQLWRVLRRRGGVDPRVLESRVREAMDNDPPPYHPTSSNCVHFALNLLGMDSMSMDRNLTSD
;
A
#
# COMPACT_ATOMS: atom_id res chain seq x y z
N MET A 1 -10.81 -13.17 -15.95
CA MET A 1 -10.26 -14.11 -14.95
C MET A 1 -10.03 -13.31 -13.68
N SER A 2 -10.68 -13.67 -12.56
CA SER A 2 -10.50 -12.99 -11.27
C SER A 2 -9.37 -13.70 -10.53
N PHE A 3 -8.21 -13.06 -10.43
CA PHE A 3 -7.11 -13.56 -9.61
C PHE A 3 -7.45 -13.31 -8.14
N LYS A 4 -7.81 -14.39 -7.41
CA LYS A 4 -7.98 -14.35 -5.96
C LYS A 4 -6.59 -14.38 -5.30
N CYS A 5 -6.09 -13.23 -4.87
CA CYS A 5 -4.98 -13.19 -3.89
C CYS A 5 -5.47 -13.83 -2.59
N GLN A 6 -4.88 -14.95 -2.20
CA GLN A 6 -5.07 -15.51 -0.86
C GLN A 6 -4.20 -14.72 0.12
N THR A 7 -4.77 -13.68 0.74
CA THR A 7 -4.11 -12.96 1.82
C THR A 7 -4.07 -13.87 3.07
N LEU A 8 -2.88 -14.34 3.44
CA LEU A 8 -2.68 -15.08 4.69
C LEU A 8 -2.60 -14.10 5.86
N VAL A 9 -3.50 -14.29 6.82
CA VAL A 9 -3.41 -13.67 8.15
C VAL A 9 -2.26 -14.33 8.89
N GLY A 10 -1.09 -13.70 8.90
CA GLY A 10 0.00 -14.11 9.79
C GLY A 10 1.39 -14.06 9.19
N ALA A 11 1.99 -12.87 9.19
CA ALA A 11 3.43 -12.69 9.40
C ALA A 11 3.66 -11.24 9.85
N SER A 12 3.87 -11.04 11.14
CA SER A 12 4.20 -9.72 11.69
C SER A 12 5.71 -9.52 11.64
N SER A 13 6.18 -8.77 10.64
CA SER A 13 7.47 -8.09 10.77
C SER A 13 7.23 -6.77 11.50
N THR A 14 7.88 -6.59 12.64
CA THR A 14 7.77 -5.40 13.51
C THR A 14 8.46 -4.22 12.85
N ILE A 15 7.86 -3.65 11.81
CA ILE A 15 8.44 -2.50 11.11
C ILE A 15 7.43 -1.37 11.08
N GLN A 16 7.85 -0.26 11.66
CA GLN A 16 7.06 0.95 11.79
C GLN A 16 7.01 1.69 10.45
N PHE A 17 5.87 1.60 9.77
CA PHE A 17 5.60 2.39 8.58
C PHE A 17 5.15 3.78 8.99
N PHE A 18 6.08 4.73 9.01
CA PHE A 18 5.75 6.15 9.11
C PHE A 18 5.74 6.75 7.71
N PHE A 19 4.53 6.88 7.13
CA PHE A 19 4.28 8.01 6.23
C PHE A 19 4.54 9.26 7.07
N SER A 20 5.46 10.14 6.65
CA SER A 20 5.65 11.38 7.41
C SER A 20 4.36 12.20 7.38
N GLU A 21 3.87 12.61 8.55
CA GLU A 21 2.71 13.50 8.68
C GLU A 21 2.87 14.75 7.80
N ALA A 22 4.12 15.22 7.63
CA ALA A 22 4.46 16.32 6.74
C ALA A 22 4.16 16.03 5.25
N LEU A 23 4.52 14.84 4.74
CA LEU A 23 4.21 14.43 3.35
C LEU A 23 2.71 14.27 3.15
N MET A 24 1.99 13.78 4.17
CA MET A 24 0.53 13.66 4.15
C MET A 24 -0.13 15.05 4.11
N GLY A 25 0.28 15.98 4.96
CA GLY A 25 -0.37 17.29 5.08
C GLY A 25 -0.23 18.17 3.83
N GLN A 26 0.89 18.07 3.11
CA GLN A 26 1.14 18.90 1.92
C GLN A 26 0.42 18.37 0.67
N ASN A 27 0.47 17.07 0.42
CA ASN A 27 0.01 16.49 -0.85
C ASN A 27 -1.37 15.85 -0.77
N PHE A 28 -1.79 15.51 0.45
CA PHE A 28 -3.02 14.79 0.69
C PHE A 28 -3.92 15.57 1.65
N GLN A 29 -5.20 15.21 1.62
CA GLN A 29 -6.19 15.61 2.58
C GLN A 29 -6.91 14.36 3.09
N GLU A 30 -7.22 14.31 4.37
CA GLU A 30 -8.08 13.28 4.92
C GLU A 30 -9.50 13.46 4.40
N VAL A 31 -10.17 12.36 4.11
CA VAL A 31 -11.56 12.35 3.66
C VAL A 31 -12.46 11.89 4.81
N GLU A 32 -13.53 12.64 5.06
CA GLU A 32 -14.57 12.25 6.01
C GLU A 32 -15.25 10.96 5.51
N LEU A 33 -15.31 9.94 6.36
CA LEU A 33 -15.80 8.61 5.97
C LEU A 33 -17.33 8.51 5.95
N GLU A 34 -18.05 9.47 6.53
CA GLU A 34 -19.50 9.47 6.58
C GLU A 34 -20.08 9.78 5.19
N ASN A 35 -20.84 8.85 4.61
CA ASN A 35 -21.37 8.92 3.23
C ASN A 35 -20.30 9.02 2.12
N TYR A 36 -19.09 8.57 2.41
CA TYR A 36 -17.98 8.64 1.47
C TYR A 36 -18.13 7.65 0.30
N GLU A 37 -18.09 8.20 -0.92
CA GLU A 37 -17.91 7.42 -2.14
C GLU A 37 -16.44 7.48 -2.59
N PRO A 38 -15.76 6.33 -2.70
CA PRO A 38 -14.36 6.30 -3.08
C PRO A 38 -14.10 6.80 -4.50
N GLN A 39 -13.09 7.65 -4.66
CA GLN A 39 -12.64 8.16 -5.95
C GLN A 39 -11.33 7.48 -6.37
N PRO A 40 -11.15 7.21 -7.68
CA PRO A 40 -9.89 6.68 -8.19
C PRO A 40 -8.69 7.51 -7.72
N GLY A 41 -7.72 6.85 -7.11
CA GLY A 41 -6.52 7.47 -6.54
C GLY A 41 -6.57 7.71 -5.04
N ASP A 42 -7.72 7.51 -4.38
CA ASP A 42 -7.81 7.60 -2.92
C ASP A 42 -6.97 6.51 -2.26
N LEU A 43 -6.17 6.90 -1.27
CA LEU A 43 -5.35 6.02 -0.46
C LEU A 43 -6.14 5.50 0.72
N PHE A 44 -6.27 4.18 0.83
CA PHE A 44 -6.86 3.50 1.96
C PHE A 44 -5.75 3.02 2.89
N LEU A 45 -5.72 3.55 4.11
CA LEU A 45 -4.75 3.20 5.13
C LEU A 45 -5.43 2.25 6.12
N PHE A 46 -4.91 1.04 6.23
CA PHE A 46 -5.37 0.02 7.17
C PHE A 46 -4.37 -0.15 8.30
N LYS A 47 -4.83 -0.31 9.55
CA LYS A 47 -3.93 -0.55 10.67
C LYS A 47 -3.21 -1.88 10.50
N LEU A 48 -1.88 -1.85 10.59
CA LEU A 48 -1.06 -3.04 10.82
C LEU A 48 -0.96 -3.26 12.32
N GLN A 49 -1.44 -4.42 12.77
CA GLN A 49 -1.36 -4.86 14.14
C GLN A 49 -0.27 -5.93 14.28
N THR A 50 0.51 -5.84 15.36
CA THR A 50 1.39 -6.92 15.80
C THR A 50 0.56 -8.10 16.32
N PRO A 51 1.15 -9.29 16.58
CA PRO A 51 0.43 -10.43 17.17
C PRO A 51 -0.12 -10.12 18.56
N LYS A 52 0.41 -9.08 19.23
CA LYS A 52 -0.09 -8.54 20.50
C LYS A 52 -1.19 -7.49 20.31
N ALA A 53 -1.78 -7.39 19.12
CA ALA A 53 -2.79 -6.39 18.73
C ALA A 53 -2.35 -4.91 18.86
N GLN A 54 -1.04 -4.66 19.04
CA GLN A 54 -0.51 -3.29 19.11
C GLN A 54 -0.29 -2.76 17.70
N TRP A 55 -0.70 -1.53 17.44
CA TRP A 55 -0.48 -0.86 16.16
C TRP A 55 1.01 -0.65 15.92
N CYS A 56 1.54 -1.20 14.81
CA CYS A 56 2.91 -1.01 14.38
C CYS A 56 3.06 -0.16 13.11
N GLY A 57 2.06 -0.04 12.25
CA GLY A 57 2.13 0.82 11.06
C GLY A 57 0.83 0.84 10.27
N ALA A 58 0.88 1.29 9.02
CA ALA A 58 -0.26 1.23 8.12
C ALA A 58 0.07 0.43 6.85
N HIS A 59 -0.86 -0.41 6.43
CA HIS A 59 -0.87 -1.00 5.10
C HIS A 59 -1.64 -0.08 4.16
N VAL A 60 -1.11 0.20 2.99
CA VAL A 60 -1.70 1.17 2.06
C VAL A 60 -2.11 0.51 0.76
N GLY A 61 -3.32 0.84 0.31
CA GLY A 61 -3.82 0.50 -1.02
C GLY A 61 -4.40 1.72 -1.71
N VAL A 62 -4.48 1.66 -3.04
CA VAL A 62 -5.04 2.72 -3.89
C VAL A 62 -6.40 2.24 -4.41
N TYR A 63 -7.45 3.02 -4.21
CA TYR A 63 -8.72 2.76 -4.88
C TYR A 63 -8.58 3.00 -6.38
N CYS A 64 -8.88 2.01 -7.20
CA CYS A 64 -8.65 2.04 -8.65
C CYS A 64 -9.96 2.05 -9.46
N GLY A 65 -11.08 2.34 -8.79
CA GLY A 65 -12.41 2.34 -9.39
C GLY A 65 -13.15 1.01 -9.22
N GLN A 66 -14.43 0.99 -9.61
CA GLN A 66 -15.27 -0.21 -9.65
C GLN A 66 -15.37 -0.97 -8.31
N GLY A 67 -15.23 -0.27 -7.19
CA GLY A 67 -15.26 -0.90 -5.87
C GLY A 67 -13.98 -1.67 -5.51
N GLU A 68 -12.86 -1.46 -6.23
CA GLU A 68 -11.63 -2.23 -6.06
C GLU A 68 -10.46 -1.38 -5.56
N ILE A 69 -9.63 -1.98 -4.70
CA ILE A 69 -8.37 -1.45 -4.19
C ILE A 69 -7.23 -2.30 -4.72
N ILE A 70 -6.23 -1.67 -5.34
CA ILE A 70 -4.95 -2.29 -5.66
C ILE A 70 -3.96 -2.02 -4.52
N HIS A 71 -3.20 -3.04 -4.11
CA HIS A 71 -2.19 -2.91 -3.06
C HIS A 71 -1.04 -3.89 -3.27
N PHE A 72 0.09 -3.58 -2.65
CA PHE A 72 1.28 -4.41 -2.72
C PHE A 72 1.60 -4.99 -1.34
N GLU A 73 1.83 -6.29 -1.27
CA GLU A 73 2.15 -6.98 -0.01
C GLU A 73 3.25 -8.03 -0.20
N GLY A 74 3.94 -8.34 0.88
CA GLY A 74 4.91 -9.43 0.91
C GLY A 74 4.22 -10.75 1.19
N ARG A 75 4.52 -11.78 0.40
CA ARG A 75 4.10 -13.16 0.66
C ARG A 75 5.22 -13.89 1.39
N THR A 76 4.94 -14.32 2.61
CA THR A 76 5.82 -15.28 3.29
C THR A 76 5.54 -16.66 2.73
N SER A 77 6.55 -17.27 2.09
CA SER A 77 6.45 -18.67 1.69
C SER A 77 6.33 -19.54 2.96
N ASN A 78 5.46 -20.56 2.95
CA ASN A 78 5.36 -21.56 4.02
C ASN A 78 6.64 -22.44 4.17
N GLN A 79 7.74 -22.08 3.50
CA GLN A 79 8.98 -22.84 3.47
C GLN A 79 10.03 -22.12 4.33
N ASN A 80 10.09 -22.53 5.60
CA ASN A 80 11.16 -22.29 6.58
C ASN A 80 11.53 -20.81 6.83
N GLY A 81 11.51 -20.40 8.11
CA GLY A 81 11.71 -19.02 8.59
C GLY A 81 13.07 -18.36 8.28
N VAL A 82 13.87 -18.94 7.39
CA VAL A 82 15.17 -18.43 6.92
C VAL A 82 15.02 -17.24 5.96
N GLN A 83 13.94 -17.16 5.15
CA GLN A 83 13.69 -15.96 4.31
C GLN A 83 13.37 -14.72 5.15
N THR A 84 12.70 -14.90 6.29
CA THR A 84 12.41 -13.82 7.25
C THR A 84 13.69 -13.20 7.84
N PHE A 85 14.79 -13.96 7.94
CA PHE A 85 16.08 -13.49 8.44
C PHE A 85 16.82 -12.55 7.47
N LEU A 86 16.52 -12.59 6.16
CA LEU A 86 17.19 -11.75 5.16
C LEU A 86 16.44 -10.45 4.82
N GLY A 87 15.23 -10.24 5.39
CA GLY A 87 14.46 -9.01 5.20
C GLY A 87 13.73 -8.88 3.85
N TYR A 88 13.80 -9.88 2.97
CA TYR A 88 13.12 -9.89 1.67
C TYR A 88 12.12 -11.04 1.58
N CYS A 89 10.89 -10.72 1.18
CA CYS A 89 9.87 -11.70 0.81
C CYS A 89 9.35 -11.43 -0.60
N GLU A 90 8.73 -12.44 -1.21
CA GLU A 90 8.12 -12.30 -2.55
C GLU A 90 7.10 -11.17 -2.53
N GLY A 91 7.25 -10.19 -3.42
CA GLY A 91 6.26 -9.13 -3.58
C GLY A 91 5.05 -9.63 -4.36
N VAL A 92 3.85 -9.18 -3.98
CA VAL A 92 2.62 -9.52 -4.68
C VAL A 92 1.76 -8.28 -4.83
N VAL A 93 1.36 -7.99 -6.07
CA VAL A 93 0.36 -6.98 -6.38
C VAL A 93 -1.01 -7.65 -6.37
N CYS A 94 -1.89 -7.14 -5.54
CA CYS A 94 -3.24 -7.65 -5.36
C CYS A 94 -4.27 -6.58 -5.68
N LYS A 95 -5.36 -7.00 -6.31
CA LYS A 95 -6.53 -6.15 -6.55
C LYS A 95 -7.75 -6.81 -5.91
N GLN A 96 -8.36 -6.13 -4.94
CA GLN A 96 -9.40 -6.70 -4.08
C GLN A 96 -10.58 -5.73 -3.91
N GLY A 97 -11.79 -6.25 -3.74
CA GLY A 97 -12.97 -5.42 -3.47
C GLY A 97 -12.82 -4.65 -2.14
N HIS A 98 -13.05 -3.33 -2.15
CA HIS A 98 -12.80 -2.45 -1.01
C HIS A 98 -13.58 -2.85 0.25
N ARG A 99 -14.86 -3.24 0.10
CA ARG A 99 -15.68 -3.76 1.21
C ARG A 99 -15.16 -5.08 1.76
N ALA A 100 -14.61 -5.96 0.91
CA ALA A 100 -14.02 -7.22 1.36
C ALA A 100 -12.74 -6.97 2.14
N LEU A 101 -11.89 -6.06 1.67
CA LEU A 101 -10.66 -5.68 2.34
C LEU A 101 -10.91 -5.01 3.69
N GLN A 102 -11.94 -4.15 3.79
CA GLN A 102 -12.36 -3.53 5.06
C GLN A 102 -12.93 -4.52 6.08
N ARG A 103 -13.39 -5.71 5.66
CA ARG A 103 -13.81 -6.77 6.60
C ARG A 103 -12.63 -7.55 7.16
N SER A 104 -11.54 -7.68 6.39
CA SER A 104 -10.35 -8.42 6.83
C SER A 104 -9.31 -7.52 7.51
N ARG A 105 -9.35 -6.20 7.27
CA ARG A 105 -8.41 -5.23 7.82
C ARG A 105 -9.13 -4.02 8.41
N GLN A 106 -8.69 -3.58 9.57
CA GLN A 106 -9.24 -2.39 10.21
C GLN A 106 -8.81 -1.13 9.44
N LEU A 107 -9.77 -0.47 8.80
CA LEU A 107 -9.54 0.84 8.18
C LEU A 107 -9.14 1.84 9.27
N TRP A 108 -8.10 2.63 8.98
CA TRP A 108 -7.67 3.73 9.82
C TRP A 108 -8.12 5.08 9.26
N ARG A 109 -7.74 5.38 8.01
CA ARG A 109 -8.02 6.66 7.35
C ARG A 109 -8.12 6.47 5.84
N VAL A 110 -8.73 7.44 5.18
CA VAL A 110 -8.68 7.57 3.72
C VAL A 110 -8.10 8.93 3.39
N LEU A 111 -7.12 8.96 2.48
CA LEU A 111 -6.46 10.17 2.03
C LEU A 111 -6.69 10.39 0.54
N ARG A 112 -6.99 11.64 0.16
CA ARG A 112 -7.15 12.06 -1.23
C ARG A 112 -6.02 12.99 -1.62
N ARG A 113 -5.42 12.77 -2.79
CA ARG A 113 -4.41 13.68 -3.34
C ARG A 113 -5.06 15.03 -3.69
N ARG A 114 -4.49 16.12 -3.18
CA ARG A 114 -5.02 17.48 -3.39
C ARG A 114 -4.99 17.94 -4.85
N GLY A 115 -3.98 17.51 -5.61
CA GLY A 115 -3.86 17.79 -7.05
C GLY A 115 -4.75 16.93 -7.95
N GLY A 116 -5.60 16.07 -7.37
CA GLY A 116 -6.35 15.08 -8.12
C GLY A 116 -5.46 13.99 -8.75
N VAL A 117 -6.10 13.09 -9.48
CA VAL A 117 -5.44 12.01 -10.21
C VAL A 117 -6.14 11.87 -11.56
N ASP A 118 -5.38 11.80 -12.65
CA ASP A 118 -5.94 11.48 -13.97
C ASP A 118 -6.38 10.00 -13.97
N PRO A 119 -7.69 9.71 -14.14
CA PRO A 119 -8.19 8.34 -14.10
C PRO A 119 -7.59 7.44 -15.18
N ARG A 120 -7.29 7.97 -16.38
CA ARG A 120 -6.72 7.17 -17.49
C ARG A 120 -5.28 6.79 -17.22
N VAL A 121 -4.51 7.72 -16.67
CA VAL A 121 -3.12 7.46 -16.26
C VAL A 121 -3.09 6.43 -15.12
N LEU A 122 -3.97 6.60 -14.13
CA LEU A 122 -4.08 5.62 -13.03
C LEU A 122 -4.47 4.25 -13.55
N GLU A 123 -5.47 4.15 -14.42
CA GLU A 123 -5.89 2.87 -15.00
C GLU A 123 -4.75 2.20 -15.78
N SER A 124 -3.99 2.98 -16.56
CA SER A 124 -2.82 2.47 -17.28
C SER A 124 -1.77 1.88 -16.33
N ARG A 125 -1.44 2.59 -15.24
CA ARG A 125 -0.47 2.14 -14.24
C ARG A 125 -0.98 0.95 -13.42
N VAL A 126 -2.27 0.89 -13.14
CA VAL A 126 -2.92 -0.25 -12.49
C VAL A 126 -2.78 -1.49 -13.36
N ARG A 127 -3.02 -1.37 -14.68
CA ARG A 127 -2.86 -2.46 -15.64
C ARG A 127 -1.41 -2.92 -15.68
N GLU A 128 -0.48 -1.99 -15.85
CA GLU A 128 0.96 -2.28 -15.86
C GLU A 128 1.43 -2.98 -14.57
N ALA A 129 0.99 -2.52 -13.41
CA ALA A 129 1.33 -3.13 -12.12
C ALA A 129 0.77 -4.55 -11.95
N MET A 130 -0.34 -4.87 -12.61
CA MET A 130 -0.93 -6.22 -12.58
C MET A 130 -0.30 -7.16 -13.61
N ASP A 131 0.20 -6.62 -14.73
CA ASP A 131 0.78 -7.40 -15.83
C ASP A 131 2.27 -7.68 -15.63
N ASN A 132 2.99 -6.80 -14.91
CA ASN A 132 4.42 -6.95 -14.64
C ASN A 132 4.71 -7.80 -13.40
N ASP A 133 5.86 -8.48 -13.43
CA ASP A 133 6.40 -9.14 -12.24
C ASP A 133 6.76 -8.08 -11.19
N PRO A 134 6.21 -8.16 -9.97
CA PRO A 134 6.48 -7.17 -8.95
C PRO A 134 7.89 -7.31 -8.37
N PRO A 135 8.49 -6.23 -7.88
CA PRO A 135 9.78 -6.31 -7.18
C PRO A 135 9.63 -7.12 -5.88
N PRO A 136 10.73 -7.64 -5.31
CA PRO A 136 10.70 -8.20 -3.96
C PRO A 136 10.18 -7.18 -2.95
N TYR A 137 9.40 -7.66 -1.99
CA TYR A 137 8.94 -6.83 -0.89
C TYR A 137 10.07 -6.63 0.11
N HIS A 138 10.34 -5.37 0.41
CA HIS A 138 11.24 -4.95 1.48
C HIS A 138 10.54 -3.90 2.36
N PRO A 139 10.43 -4.13 3.68
CA PRO A 139 9.64 -3.29 4.57
C PRO A 139 10.00 -1.80 4.56
N THR A 140 11.24 -1.41 4.23
CA THR A 140 11.67 0.00 4.25
C THR A 140 11.91 0.61 2.87
N SER A 141 12.11 -0.18 1.82
CA SER A 141 12.57 0.32 0.51
C SER A 141 11.74 -0.14 -0.68
N SER A 142 10.87 -1.14 -0.50
CA SER A 142 9.99 -1.67 -1.55
C SER A 142 8.75 -2.25 -0.89
N ASN A 143 7.81 -1.38 -0.52
CA ASN A 143 6.65 -1.74 0.30
C ASN A 143 5.35 -1.13 -0.24
N CYS A 144 4.23 -1.38 0.45
CA CYS A 144 2.92 -0.87 0.07
C CYS A 144 2.86 0.66 -0.13
N VAL A 145 3.65 1.42 0.63
CA VAL A 145 3.74 2.88 0.53
C VAL A 145 4.38 3.30 -0.79
N HIS A 146 5.57 2.76 -1.08
CA HIS A 146 6.31 3.07 -2.31
C HIS A 146 5.46 2.72 -3.54
N PHE A 147 4.83 1.54 -3.50
CA PHE A 147 3.93 1.11 -4.57
C PHE A 147 2.76 2.08 -4.78
N ALA A 148 2.07 2.47 -3.70
CA ALA A 148 0.94 3.38 -3.79
C ALA A 148 1.36 4.76 -4.34
N LEU A 149 2.48 5.31 -3.88
CA LEU A 149 3.01 6.59 -4.37
C LEU A 149 3.43 6.52 -5.84
N ASN A 150 4.07 5.41 -6.26
CA ASN A 150 4.44 5.19 -7.65
C ASN A 150 3.20 5.12 -8.56
N LEU A 151 2.13 4.42 -8.15
CA LEU A 151 0.86 4.42 -8.89
C LEU A 151 0.31 5.84 -9.08
N LEU A 152 0.45 6.69 -8.07
CA LEU A 152 0.01 8.10 -8.14
C LEU A 152 0.99 9.01 -8.90
N GLY A 153 2.17 8.51 -9.32
CA GLY A 153 3.18 9.30 -10.03
C GLY A 153 3.84 10.32 -9.11
N MET A 154 4.09 9.89 -7.87
CA MET A 154 4.77 10.65 -6.84
C MET A 154 6.13 10.04 -6.49
N ASP A 155 6.66 9.23 -7.40
CA ASP A 155 7.95 8.57 -7.42
C ASP A 155 9.11 9.55 -7.16
N SER A 156 9.03 10.80 -7.63
CA SER A 156 10.02 11.85 -7.37
C SER A 156 10.05 12.36 -5.91
N MET A 157 9.04 12.05 -5.09
CA MET A 157 9.01 12.40 -3.66
C MET A 157 9.59 11.31 -2.77
N SER A 158 9.94 10.15 -3.34
CA SER A 158 10.32 8.98 -2.56
C SER A 158 11.76 9.00 -2.05
N MET A 159 12.62 9.92 -2.48
CA MET A 159 13.98 10.08 -1.92
C MET A 159 14.52 11.51 -2.08
N ASP A 160 14.27 12.37 -1.10
CA ASP A 160 15.30 13.36 -0.75
C ASP A 160 16.36 12.64 0.08
N ARG A 161 17.17 11.81 -0.59
CA ARG A 161 18.45 11.33 -0.06
C ARG A 161 19.45 12.47 -0.19
N ASN A 162 19.28 13.52 0.60
CA ASN A 162 20.40 14.42 0.89
C ASN A 162 21.30 13.75 1.93
N LEU A 163 22.05 12.75 1.47
CA LEU A 163 23.37 12.45 2.00
C LEU A 163 24.36 12.99 0.96
N THR A 164 24.44 14.32 0.87
CA THR A 164 25.66 14.94 0.38
C THR A 164 26.74 14.61 1.40
N SER A 165 27.66 13.78 0.94
CA SER A 165 28.96 13.54 1.52
C SER A 165 29.66 14.88 1.73
N ASP A 166 30.18 15.10 2.93
CA ASP A 166 31.46 15.78 3.17
C ASP A 166 32.14 15.04 4.34
#